data_AF-A0A535K357-F1
#
_entry.id   AF-A0A535K357-F1
#
_cell.length_a   1.000
_cell.length_b   1.000
_cell.length_c   1.000
_cell.angle_alpha   90.00
_cell.angle_beta   90.00
_cell.angle_gamma   90.00
#
_symmetry.space_group_name_H-M   'P 1'
#
loop_
_entity.id
_entity.type
_entity.pdbx_description
1 polymer ?
#
loop_
_entity_poly.entity_id
_entity_poly.type
_entity_poly.pdbx_seq_one_letter_code
_entity_poly.pdbx_strand_id
1 'polypeptide(L)'
;MKHALLRVGAVALASVVTAVVLFGVGRVILIGDLGVPIPAASQPNTSPSPSATPTSSPAVLSDIATPVPSLTATPEPSAAPTPTPTPAPLALTAFRFGGRTYVGVVVPDPGRAFVAPFAGTVEVLVYQFIDGEVRVGSNVPSLPFYPYVSVVAPDRKITYRSGALGSVTEVLARDGTAVAAGDPLFRLITLGRSSWTTFYNASAPYQVVVSVRAVPSGRDLDPMPYLSGG
;
A
#
# COMPACT_ATOMS: atom_id res chain seq x y z
N MET A 1 -56.31 -14.63 2.64
CA MET A 1 -55.34 -13.53 2.40
C MET A 1 -55.15 -12.70 3.68
N LYS A 2 -54.34 -13.14 4.67
CA LYS A 2 -54.12 -12.38 5.92
C LYS A 2 -52.67 -12.37 6.47
N HIS A 3 -51.71 -13.05 5.83
CA HIS A 3 -50.31 -13.12 6.30
C HIS A 3 -49.32 -12.20 5.56
N ALA A 4 -49.79 -11.39 4.59
CA ALA A 4 -48.93 -10.48 3.83
C ALA A 4 -48.61 -9.15 4.55
N LEU A 5 -49.49 -8.68 5.44
CA LEU A 5 -49.35 -7.35 6.07
C LEU A 5 -48.25 -7.27 7.13
N LEU A 6 -47.89 -8.39 7.77
CA LEU A 6 -47.03 -8.43 8.96
C LEU A 6 -45.52 -8.37 8.68
N ARG A 7 -45.09 -8.31 7.42
CA ARG A 7 -43.68 -8.11 7.05
C ARG A 7 -43.32 -6.68 6.61
N VAL A 8 -44.30 -5.81 6.42
CA VAL A 8 -44.06 -4.38 6.12
C VAL A 8 -43.64 -3.60 7.37
N GLY A 9 -44.16 -3.99 8.55
CA GLY A 9 -43.84 -3.33 9.82
C GLY A 9 -42.41 -3.52 10.36
N ALA A 10 -41.63 -4.45 9.79
CA ALA A 10 -40.28 -4.76 10.26
C ALA A 10 -39.16 -3.99 9.55
N VAL A 11 -39.45 -3.32 8.42
CA VAL A 11 -38.43 -2.66 7.58
C VAL A 11 -38.23 -1.19 7.96
N ALA A 12 -39.20 -0.58 8.65
CA ALA A 12 -39.17 0.86 8.98
C ALA A 12 -38.25 1.24 10.16
N LEU A 13 -37.83 0.29 11.02
CA LEU A 13 -37.06 0.59 12.23
C LEU A 13 -35.54 0.47 12.06
N ALA A 14 -35.06 -0.15 10.98
CA ALA A 14 -33.61 -0.32 10.73
C ALA A 14 -32.95 0.94 10.14
N SER A 15 -33.68 1.74 9.36
CA SER A 15 -33.14 2.88 8.61
C SER A 15 -32.91 4.16 9.42
N VAL A 16 -33.23 4.17 10.72
CA VAL A 16 -33.07 5.36 11.59
C VAL A 16 -31.73 5.36 12.35
N VAL A 17 -31.14 4.18 12.61
CA VAL A 17 -29.89 4.06 13.38
C VAL A 17 -28.65 4.42 12.53
N THR A 18 -28.68 4.20 11.22
CA THR A 18 -27.55 4.44 10.30
C THR A 18 -27.43 5.89 9.82
N ALA A 19 -28.14 6.85 10.44
CA ALA A 19 -28.08 8.28 10.09
C ALA A 19 -27.26 9.14 11.08
N VAL A 20 -26.99 8.65 12.30
CA VAL A 20 -26.38 9.46 13.38
C VAL A 20 -24.85 9.33 13.43
N VAL A 21 -24.28 8.20 12.97
CA VAL A 21 -22.83 7.94 13.05
C VAL A 21 -22.02 8.73 12.01
N LEU A 22 -22.65 9.19 10.93
CA LEU A 22 -21.99 9.92 9.82
C LEU A 22 -21.89 11.44 10.00
N PHE A 23 -22.26 11.97 11.18
CA PHE A 23 -22.10 13.38 11.55
C PHE A 23 -21.18 13.57 12.79
N GLY A 24 -20.47 12.53 13.21
CA GLY A 24 -19.89 12.42 14.56
C GLY A 24 -18.42 12.85 14.77
N VAL A 25 -17.61 13.07 13.73
CA VAL A 25 -16.21 13.55 13.88
C VAL A 25 -15.85 14.56 12.77
N GLY A 26 -16.42 15.76 12.85
CA GLY A 26 -16.22 16.83 11.86
C GLY A 26 -15.94 18.19 12.49
N ARG A 27 -14.66 18.47 12.79
CA ARG A 27 -14.08 19.77 13.24
C ARG A 27 -15.00 20.74 14.00
N VAL A 28 -14.83 20.80 15.33
CA VAL A 28 -15.06 22.04 16.08
C VAL A 28 -13.71 22.72 16.31
N ILE A 29 -13.60 23.98 15.90
CA ILE A 29 -12.54 24.89 16.37
C ILE A 29 -13.07 25.50 17.67
N LEU A 30 -12.31 25.40 18.76
CA LEU A 30 -12.63 26.12 20.00
C LEU A 30 -11.51 27.11 20.32
N ILE A 31 -11.84 28.39 20.16
CA ILE A 31 -11.10 29.55 20.66
C ILE A 31 -12.03 30.23 21.67
N GLY A 32 -11.49 30.67 22.80
CA GLY A 32 -12.26 31.13 23.97
C GLY A 32 -12.08 30.12 25.11
N ASP A 33 -11.25 30.38 26.12
CA ASP A 33 -11.30 31.47 27.13
C ASP A 33 -12.32 31.19 28.24
N LEU A 34 -11.80 30.76 29.39
CA LEU A 34 -12.45 30.86 30.70
C LEU A 34 -11.49 31.62 31.64
N GLY A 35 -11.41 32.94 31.48
CA GLY A 35 -10.73 33.81 32.43
C GLY A 35 -11.50 33.98 33.75
N VAL A 36 -10.77 34.05 34.87
CA VAL A 36 -11.14 34.74 36.13
C VAL A 36 -9.82 35.20 36.80
N PRO A 37 -9.73 36.44 37.36
CA PRO A 37 -8.59 37.30 36.96
C PRO A 37 -7.96 38.17 38.08
N ILE A 38 -7.07 39.12 37.68
CA ILE A 38 -6.59 40.32 38.43
C ILE A 38 -5.56 40.03 39.56
N PRO A 39 -4.60 40.93 39.93
CA PRO A 39 -4.31 42.33 39.50
C PRO A 39 -2.92 42.54 38.82
N ALA A 40 -2.54 43.81 38.61
CA ALA A 40 -1.32 44.27 37.93
C ALA A 40 -0.63 45.47 38.64
N ALA A 41 0.37 46.09 37.97
CA ALA A 41 1.23 47.23 38.37
C ALA A 41 2.48 46.84 39.22
N SER A 42 3.64 47.52 39.14
CA SER A 42 3.96 48.86 38.58
C SER A 42 5.34 48.93 37.86
N GLN A 43 5.53 49.96 37.02
CA GLN A 43 6.82 50.46 36.49
C GLN A 43 7.47 51.47 37.50
N PRO A 44 8.76 51.89 37.42
CA PRO A 44 9.33 52.70 36.31
C PRO A 44 10.84 52.50 35.99
N ASN A 45 11.42 53.41 35.16
CA ASN A 45 12.80 53.40 34.65
C ASN A 45 13.85 54.09 35.55
N THR A 46 15.13 53.72 35.42
CA THR A 46 16.31 54.62 35.43
C THR A 46 17.50 54.06 34.61
N SER A 47 18.46 54.92 34.28
CA SER A 47 19.76 54.71 33.60
C SER A 47 20.85 55.47 34.43
N PRO A 48 22.17 55.60 34.11
CA PRO A 48 22.97 55.14 32.94
C PRO A 48 24.45 54.70 33.19
N SER A 49 25.17 54.41 32.09
CA SER A 49 26.62 54.72 31.87
C SER A 49 27.76 53.84 32.48
N PRO A 50 29.04 54.00 32.05
CA PRO A 50 29.97 52.86 31.84
C PRO A 50 31.36 52.96 32.53
N SER A 51 32.26 52.00 32.25
CA SER A 51 33.73 52.22 32.29
C SER A 51 34.52 51.23 31.40
N ALA A 52 35.84 51.42 31.27
CA ALA A 52 36.65 51.07 30.09
C ALA A 52 37.62 49.86 30.19
N THR A 53 38.16 49.48 29.02
CA THR A 53 39.40 48.72 28.70
C THR A 53 40.69 49.42 29.21
N PRO A 54 41.95 48.88 29.04
CA PRO A 54 42.47 47.80 28.16
C PRO A 54 43.21 46.67 28.96
N THR A 55 44.27 45.90 28.58
CA THR A 55 45.33 45.96 27.53
C THR A 55 46.08 44.60 27.39
N SER A 56 46.77 44.33 26.24
CA SER A 56 48.09 43.64 26.02
C SER A 56 48.56 42.43 26.90
N SER A 57 49.34 41.42 26.44
CA SER A 57 49.87 40.93 25.13
C SER A 57 50.53 39.52 25.34
N PRO A 58 51.27 38.87 24.40
CA PRO A 58 51.31 37.40 24.30
C PRO A 58 52.64 36.68 24.66
N ALA A 59 52.62 35.34 24.60
CA ALA A 59 53.77 34.44 24.53
C ALA A 59 53.52 33.30 23.50
N VAL A 60 54.56 32.62 23.00
CA VAL A 60 54.55 31.80 21.76
C VAL A 60 55.45 30.54 21.90
N LEU A 61 55.37 29.60 20.93
CA LEU A 61 56.10 28.32 20.76
C LEU A 61 55.58 27.16 21.66
N SER A 62 55.53 25.90 21.23
CA SER A 62 55.80 25.27 19.91
C SER A 62 55.08 23.91 19.80
N ASP A 63 54.80 23.44 18.56
CA ASP A 63 55.34 22.17 18.02
C ASP A 63 54.79 21.82 16.63
N ILE A 64 55.57 21.07 15.84
CA ILE A 64 55.26 20.67 14.46
C ILE A 64 55.28 19.14 14.36
N ALA A 65 54.18 18.55 13.89
CA ALA A 65 54.07 17.12 13.60
C ALA A 65 53.81 16.88 12.10
N THR A 66 54.72 16.15 11.44
CA THR A 66 54.65 15.88 10.00
C THR A 66 53.71 14.70 9.70
N PRO A 67 52.70 14.84 8.82
CA PRO A 67 51.85 13.73 8.42
C PRO A 67 52.58 12.77 7.46
N VAL A 68 52.45 11.46 7.71
CA VAL A 68 52.99 10.40 6.84
C VAL A 68 52.01 10.16 5.68
N PRO A 69 52.48 10.03 4.41
CA PRO A 69 51.59 9.74 3.29
C PRO A 69 51.01 8.32 3.38
N SER A 70 49.69 8.20 3.22
CA SER A 70 49.01 6.91 3.15
C SER A 70 49.20 6.23 1.79
N LEU A 71 49.31 4.91 1.77
CA LEU A 71 49.46 4.14 0.54
C LEU A 71 48.10 3.93 -0.14
N THR A 72 47.94 4.46 -1.35
CA THR A 72 46.76 4.24 -2.18
C THR A 72 46.65 2.77 -2.57
N ALA A 73 45.59 2.10 -2.14
CA ALA A 73 45.29 0.73 -2.57
C ALA A 73 44.85 0.69 -4.04
N THR A 74 45.43 -0.22 -4.83
CA THR A 74 44.98 -0.52 -6.19
C THR A 74 43.55 -1.09 -6.16
N PRO A 75 42.60 -0.59 -6.98
CA PRO A 75 41.26 -1.15 -7.02
C PRO A 75 41.27 -2.57 -7.61
N GLU A 76 40.57 -3.48 -6.93
CA GLU A 76 40.38 -4.86 -7.38
C GLU A 76 39.50 -4.90 -8.65
N PRO A 77 39.74 -5.81 -9.62
CA PRO A 77 38.91 -5.94 -10.81
C PRO A 77 37.46 -6.28 -10.45
N SER A 78 36.53 -5.36 -10.71
CA SER A 78 35.11 -5.58 -10.47
C SER A 78 34.60 -6.77 -11.29
N ALA A 79 34.01 -7.75 -10.63
CA ALA A 79 33.50 -8.95 -11.28
C ALA A 79 32.40 -8.60 -12.29
N ALA A 80 32.51 -9.13 -13.51
CA ALA A 80 31.51 -8.91 -14.55
C ALA A 80 30.13 -9.43 -14.10
N PRO A 81 29.03 -8.69 -14.34
CA PRO A 81 27.71 -9.09 -13.87
C PRO A 81 27.24 -10.36 -14.57
N THR A 82 26.93 -11.39 -13.77
CA THR A 82 26.27 -12.63 -14.26
C THR A 82 24.97 -12.26 -14.98
N PRO A 83 24.70 -12.80 -16.18
CA PRO A 83 23.45 -12.51 -16.88
C PRO A 83 22.25 -13.05 -16.10
N THR A 84 21.29 -12.18 -15.79
CA THR A 84 20.01 -12.57 -15.20
C THR A 84 19.26 -13.49 -16.18
N PRO A 85 18.76 -14.67 -15.75
CA PRO A 85 18.01 -15.56 -16.63
C PRO A 85 16.70 -14.92 -17.10
N THR A 86 16.41 -15.03 -18.40
CA THR A 86 15.13 -14.59 -18.98
C THR A 86 13.97 -15.40 -18.38
N PRO A 87 12.95 -14.76 -17.78
CA PRO A 87 11.79 -15.47 -17.24
C PRO A 87 11.03 -16.25 -18.32
N ALA A 88 10.56 -17.46 -18.00
CA ALA A 88 9.75 -18.24 -18.95
C ALA A 88 8.37 -17.58 -19.17
N PRO A 89 7.75 -17.75 -20.37
CA PRO A 89 6.50 -17.09 -20.71
C PRO A 89 5.33 -17.56 -19.84
N LEU A 90 4.42 -16.64 -19.53
CA LEU A 90 3.18 -16.94 -18.81
C LEU A 90 2.18 -17.65 -19.73
N ALA A 91 1.57 -18.73 -19.26
CA ALA A 91 0.42 -19.32 -19.95
C ALA A 91 -0.86 -18.63 -19.47
N LEU A 92 -1.55 -17.97 -20.41
CA LEU A 92 -2.73 -17.14 -20.16
C LEU A 92 -4.00 -17.84 -20.64
N THR A 93 -5.08 -17.76 -19.86
CA THR A 93 -6.39 -18.31 -20.23
C THR A 93 -7.48 -17.30 -19.93
N ALA A 94 -8.06 -16.69 -20.97
CA ALA A 94 -9.21 -15.81 -20.84
C ALA A 94 -10.47 -16.63 -20.47
N PHE A 95 -11.25 -16.17 -19.49
CA PHE A 95 -12.50 -16.79 -19.09
C PHE A 95 -13.51 -15.76 -18.57
N ARG A 96 -14.77 -16.19 -18.36
CA ARG A 96 -15.83 -15.35 -17.79
C ARG A 96 -16.46 -15.99 -16.56
N PHE A 97 -16.82 -15.16 -15.59
CA PHE A 97 -17.49 -15.57 -14.36
C PHE A 97 -18.32 -14.39 -13.81
N GLY A 98 -19.52 -14.65 -13.29
CA GLY A 98 -20.37 -13.60 -12.70
C GLY A 98 -20.66 -12.40 -13.62
N GLY A 99 -20.67 -12.60 -14.95
CA GLY A 99 -20.84 -11.53 -15.95
C GLY A 99 -19.59 -10.68 -16.24
N ARG A 100 -18.42 -11.03 -15.67
CA ARG A 100 -17.16 -10.28 -15.80
C ARG A 100 -16.07 -11.13 -16.47
N THR A 101 -15.10 -10.49 -17.10
CA THR A 101 -14.00 -11.15 -17.85
C THR A 101 -12.73 -11.17 -17.01
N TYR A 102 -12.02 -12.29 -17.10
CA TYR A 102 -10.84 -12.59 -16.31
C TYR A 102 -9.77 -13.24 -17.19
N VAL A 103 -8.51 -13.10 -16.79
CA VAL A 103 -7.42 -13.95 -17.28
C VAL A 103 -6.88 -14.75 -16.12
N GLY A 104 -6.94 -16.07 -16.25
CA GLY A 104 -6.19 -16.99 -15.41
C GLY A 104 -4.76 -17.07 -15.91
N VAL A 105 -3.81 -16.95 -14.98
CA VAL A 105 -2.37 -17.01 -15.26
C VAL A 105 -1.80 -18.27 -14.61
N VAL A 106 -1.17 -19.10 -15.43
CA VAL A 106 -0.29 -20.17 -14.96
C VAL A 106 1.14 -19.69 -15.07
N VAL A 107 1.86 -19.75 -13.95
CA VAL A 107 3.26 -19.28 -13.84
C VAL A 107 4.20 -20.49 -13.81
N PRO A 108 5.25 -20.53 -14.66
CA PRO A 108 6.18 -21.65 -14.71
C PRO A 108 7.16 -21.68 -13.53
N ASP A 109 7.66 -20.53 -13.10
CA ASP A 109 8.77 -20.42 -12.15
C ASP A 109 8.36 -19.73 -10.83
N PRO A 110 8.77 -20.25 -9.65
CA PRO A 110 8.66 -19.50 -8.40
C PRO A 110 9.63 -18.29 -8.41
N GLY A 111 9.37 -17.31 -7.56
CA GLY A 111 10.11 -16.04 -7.51
C GLY A 111 9.63 -14.98 -8.52
N ARG A 112 8.79 -15.36 -9.50
CA ARG A 112 8.25 -14.42 -10.52
C ARG A 112 7.53 -13.24 -9.87
N ALA A 113 8.06 -12.05 -10.12
CA ALA A 113 7.43 -10.78 -9.78
C ALA A 113 6.33 -10.42 -10.79
N PHE A 114 5.29 -9.74 -10.32
CA PHE A 114 4.30 -9.07 -11.13
C PHE A 114 4.48 -7.55 -10.93
N VAL A 115 4.50 -6.82 -12.04
CA VAL A 115 4.77 -5.38 -12.09
C VAL A 115 3.51 -4.59 -12.44
N ALA A 116 3.51 -3.29 -12.13
CA ALA A 116 2.48 -2.36 -12.55
C ALA A 116 2.53 -2.18 -14.08
N PRO A 117 1.45 -2.50 -14.83
CA PRO A 117 1.44 -2.38 -16.29
C PRO A 117 1.12 -0.96 -16.78
N PHE A 118 0.88 -0.03 -15.84
CA PHE A 118 0.69 1.40 -16.08
C PHE A 118 0.88 2.16 -14.76
N ALA A 119 1.18 3.46 -14.85
CA ALA A 119 1.28 4.33 -13.68
C ALA A 119 -0.09 4.55 -13.01
N GLY A 120 -0.12 4.64 -11.68
CA GLY A 120 -1.35 4.82 -10.90
C GLY A 120 -1.11 4.68 -9.39
N THR A 121 -2.19 4.61 -8.62
CA THR A 121 -2.14 4.35 -7.17
C THR A 121 -2.37 2.87 -6.88
N VAL A 122 -1.57 2.28 -5.99
CA VAL A 122 -1.73 0.90 -5.53
C VAL A 122 -2.84 0.81 -4.48
N GLU A 123 -3.68 -0.22 -4.60
CA GLU A 123 -4.70 -0.56 -3.60
C GLU A 123 -4.54 -2.05 -3.24
N VAL A 124 -4.28 -2.35 -1.96
CA VAL A 124 -4.06 -3.71 -1.43
C VAL A 124 -5.17 -4.07 -0.45
N LEU A 125 -6.19 -4.77 -0.93
CA LEU A 125 -7.24 -5.31 -0.06
C LEU A 125 -6.89 -6.74 0.36
N VAL A 126 -6.97 -7.02 1.67
CA VAL A 126 -6.71 -8.36 2.22
C VAL A 126 -8.02 -9.03 2.60
N TYR A 127 -8.22 -10.24 2.07
CA TYR A 127 -9.40 -11.07 2.25
C TYR A 127 -9.10 -12.34 3.05
N GLN A 128 -10.10 -12.88 3.74
CA GLN A 128 -10.10 -14.22 4.31
C GLN A 128 -11.35 -14.98 3.85
N PHE A 129 -11.29 -16.31 3.85
CA PHE A 129 -12.46 -17.17 3.66
C PHE A 129 -12.87 -17.71 5.02
N ILE A 130 -14.05 -17.32 5.50
CA ILE A 130 -14.54 -17.58 6.86
C ILE A 130 -15.96 -18.14 6.76
N ASP A 131 -16.19 -19.34 7.27
CA ASP A 131 -17.49 -20.02 7.31
C ASP A 131 -18.23 -20.13 5.96
N GLY A 132 -17.49 -20.15 4.85
CA GLY A 132 -18.02 -20.18 3.48
C GLY A 132 -18.12 -18.80 2.80
N GLU A 133 -17.82 -17.71 3.51
CA GLU A 133 -17.89 -16.34 3.02
C GLU A 133 -16.52 -15.73 2.74
N VAL A 134 -16.43 -14.91 1.68
CA VAL A 134 -15.27 -14.05 1.41
C VAL A 134 -15.42 -12.74 2.19
N ARG A 135 -14.60 -12.53 3.22
CA ARG A 135 -14.64 -11.33 4.08
C ARG A 135 -13.38 -10.49 3.91
N VAL A 136 -13.53 -9.16 3.92
CA VAL A 136 -12.43 -8.18 3.82
C VAL A 136 -12.15 -7.58 5.20
N GLY A 137 -10.90 -7.25 5.51
CA GLY A 137 -10.54 -6.59 6.77
C GLY A 137 -10.77 -7.42 8.05
N SER A 138 -11.06 -8.71 7.90
CA SER A 138 -11.11 -9.66 9.00
C SER A 138 -9.69 -10.04 9.46
N ASN A 139 -9.55 -10.43 10.72
CA ASN A 139 -8.28 -10.85 11.32
C ASN A 139 -8.48 -12.11 12.17
N VAL A 140 -8.71 -13.25 11.53
CA VAL A 140 -8.74 -14.58 12.16
C VAL A 140 -7.37 -15.24 11.92
N PRO A 141 -6.42 -15.26 12.87
CA PRO A 141 -5.02 -15.57 12.57
C PRO A 141 -4.75 -17.02 12.15
N SER A 142 -5.69 -17.93 12.42
CA SER A 142 -5.64 -19.34 12.00
C SER A 142 -6.07 -19.59 10.54
N LEU A 143 -6.58 -18.57 9.84
CA LEU A 143 -7.08 -18.70 8.47
C LEU A 143 -6.20 -17.92 7.48
N PRO A 144 -5.94 -18.45 6.26
CA PRO A 144 -5.08 -17.78 5.30
C PRO A 144 -5.61 -16.40 4.88
N PHE A 145 -4.70 -15.43 4.81
CA PHE A 145 -4.94 -14.10 4.27
C PHE A 145 -4.62 -14.09 2.78
N TYR A 146 -5.47 -13.48 1.96
CA TYR A 146 -5.34 -13.45 0.51
C TYR A 146 -5.30 -12.00 0.00
N PRO A 147 -4.19 -11.55 -0.61
CA PRO A 147 -4.06 -10.19 -1.10
C PRO A 147 -4.72 -10.04 -2.49
N TYR A 148 -5.56 -9.02 -2.65
CA TYR A 148 -6.00 -8.50 -3.93
C TYR A 148 -5.22 -7.20 -4.20
N VAL A 149 -4.11 -7.31 -4.92
CA VAL A 149 -3.28 -6.15 -5.29
C VAL A 149 -3.86 -5.53 -6.56
N SER A 150 -4.05 -4.22 -6.56
CA SER A 150 -4.62 -3.47 -7.68
C SER A 150 -3.78 -2.24 -8.01
N VAL A 151 -3.83 -1.80 -9.27
CA VAL A 151 -3.36 -0.46 -9.68
C VAL A 151 -4.55 0.30 -10.25
N VAL A 152 -4.75 1.52 -9.73
CA VAL A 152 -5.85 2.42 -10.06
C VAL A 152 -5.31 3.63 -10.83
N ALA A 153 -5.73 3.76 -12.08
CA ALA A 153 -5.51 4.92 -12.93
C ALA A 153 -6.85 5.66 -13.17
N PRO A 154 -6.84 6.90 -13.69
CA PRO A 154 -8.07 7.69 -13.86
C PRO A 154 -9.13 7.02 -14.74
N ASP A 155 -8.73 6.24 -15.74
CA ASP A 155 -9.59 5.59 -16.72
C ASP A 155 -9.85 4.09 -16.42
N ARG A 156 -9.04 3.45 -15.56
CA ARG A 156 -9.07 2.00 -15.36
C ARG A 156 -8.48 1.53 -14.03
N LYS A 157 -8.94 0.37 -13.55
CA LYS A 157 -8.35 -0.39 -12.45
C LYS A 157 -8.07 -1.82 -12.89
N ILE A 158 -6.84 -2.28 -12.70
CA ILE A 158 -6.47 -3.70 -12.77
C ILE A 158 -6.44 -4.28 -11.35
N THR A 159 -6.89 -5.53 -11.18
CA THR A 159 -6.82 -6.27 -9.92
C THR A 159 -6.31 -7.68 -10.15
N TYR A 160 -5.20 -8.00 -9.48
CA TYR A 160 -4.58 -9.32 -9.40
C TYR A 160 -5.09 -10.06 -8.15
N ARG A 161 -5.34 -11.36 -8.29
CA ARG A 161 -5.78 -12.25 -7.20
C ARG A 161 -4.84 -13.44 -7.13
N SER A 162 -3.82 -13.34 -6.29
CA SER A 162 -2.81 -14.39 -6.10
C SER A 162 -3.19 -15.31 -4.94
N GLY A 163 -2.32 -16.26 -4.59
CA GLY A 163 -2.49 -17.15 -3.44
C GLY A 163 -2.22 -16.48 -2.09
N ALA A 164 -2.27 -17.27 -1.02
CA ALA A 164 -2.17 -16.75 0.35
C ALA A 164 -0.86 -15.97 0.64
N LEU A 165 -0.98 -14.91 1.43
CA LEU A 165 0.10 -14.04 1.87
C LEU A 165 1.10 -14.83 2.75
N GLY A 166 2.40 -14.61 2.55
CA GLY A 166 3.48 -15.23 3.34
C GLY A 166 3.78 -16.71 3.03
N SER A 167 2.91 -17.40 2.27
CA SER A 167 3.12 -18.80 1.84
C SER A 167 3.10 -19.00 0.32
N VAL A 168 2.38 -18.15 -0.41
CA VAL A 168 2.33 -18.13 -1.89
C VAL A 168 2.70 -16.75 -2.44
N THR A 169 2.20 -15.69 -1.83
CA THR A 169 2.41 -14.30 -2.26
C THR A 169 3.22 -13.52 -1.23
N GLU A 170 4.18 -12.74 -1.70
CA GLU A 170 4.78 -11.64 -0.96
C GLU A 170 4.45 -10.33 -1.67
N VAL A 171 3.78 -9.40 -0.98
CA VAL A 171 3.40 -8.09 -1.54
C VAL A 171 4.59 -7.13 -1.36
N LEU A 172 4.96 -6.45 -2.44
CA LEU A 172 6.16 -5.61 -2.53
C LEU A 172 5.81 -4.11 -2.54
N ALA A 173 4.74 -3.73 -3.24
CA ALA A 173 4.20 -2.38 -3.20
C ALA A 173 3.36 -2.13 -1.93
N ARG A 174 3.36 -0.90 -1.42
CA ARG A 174 2.55 -0.52 -0.25
C ARG A 174 1.17 -0.01 -0.68
N ASP A 175 0.18 -0.20 0.17
CA ASP A 175 -1.14 0.37 -0.04
C ASP A 175 -1.09 1.90 -0.11
N GLY A 176 -1.90 2.49 -1.00
CA GLY A 176 -1.97 3.95 -1.20
C GLY A 176 -0.77 4.60 -1.91
N THR A 177 0.32 3.87 -2.20
CA THR A 177 1.48 4.47 -2.89
C THR A 177 1.25 4.64 -4.39
N ALA A 178 1.81 5.71 -4.96
CA ALA A 178 1.89 5.87 -6.41
C ALA A 178 3.02 4.98 -6.99
N VAL A 179 2.78 4.42 -8.17
CA VAL A 179 3.72 3.60 -8.95
C VAL A 179 3.78 4.04 -10.40
N ALA A 180 4.92 3.82 -11.04
CA ALA A 180 5.14 3.91 -12.49
C ALA A 180 4.86 2.56 -13.18
N ALA A 181 4.90 2.54 -14.52
CA ALA A 181 4.89 1.28 -15.26
C ALA A 181 6.23 0.54 -15.09
N GLY A 182 6.18 -0.74 -14.73
CA GLY A 182 7.36 -1.57 -14.43
C GLY A 182 7.66 -1.74 -12.93
N ASP A 183 7.03 -0.96 -12.04
CA ASP A 183 7.28 -1.06 -10.59
C ASP A 183 6.75 -2.38 -10.01
N PRO A 184 7.48 -3.04 -9.07
CA PRO A 184 7.09 -4.33 -8.52
C PRO A 184 5.90 -4.25 -7.56
N LEU A 185 4.83 -5.00 -7.85
CA LEU A 185 3.62 -5.05 -7.02
C LEU A 185 3.68 -6.18 -5.99
N PHE A 186 4.00 -7.39 -6.43
CA PHE A 186 4.12 -8.59 -5.59
C PHE A 186 5.00 -9.63 -6.29
N ARG A 187 5.49 -10.64 -5.56
CA ARG A 187 6.10 -11.85 -6.12
C ARG A 187 5.41 -13.11 -5.63
N LEU A 188 5.39 -14.14 -6.47
CA LEU A 188 4.99 -15.48 -6.07
C LEU A 188 6.19 -16.21 -5.47
N ILE A 189 6.21 -16.38 -4.15
CA ILE A 189 7.29 -17.11 -3.46
C ILE A 189 7.17 -18.63 -3.63
N THR A 190 5.96 -19.13 -3.95
CA THR A 190 5.72 -20.52 -4.37
C THR A 190 4.68 -20.56 -5.50
N LEU A 191 4.60 -21.68 -6.24
CA LEU A 191 3.62 -21.87 -7.33
C LEU A 191 2.21 -22.26 -6.82
N GLY A 192 1.85 -21.85 -5.61
CA GLY A 192 0.56 -22.13 -4.99
C GLY A 192 -0.63 -21.50 -5.73
N ARG A 193 -1.81 -22.09 -5.56
CA ARG A 193 -3.04 -21.65 -6.25
C ARG A 193 -3.51 -20.27 -5.79
N SER A 194 -4.15 -19.56 -6.70
CA SER A 194 -4.82 -18.28 -6.41
C SER A 194 -5.95 -18.42 -5.38
N SER A 195 -6.26 -17.31 -4.70
CA SER A 195 -7.49 -17.11 -3.91
C SER A 195 -8.77 -17.49 -4.65
N TRP A 196 -8.79 -17.37 -5.99
CA TRP A 196 -9.90 -17.81 -6.82
C TRP A 196 -10.25 -19.30 -6.63
N THR A 197 -9.22 -20.12 -6.41
CA THR A 197 -9.38 -21.56 -6.15
C THR A 197 -10.08 -21.81 -4.82
N THR A 198 -9.77 -21.03 -3.77
CA THR A 198 -10.45 -21.12 -2.47
C THR A 198 -11.86 -20.51 -2.49
N PHE A 199 -12.05 -19.38 -3.19
CA PHE A 199 -13.25 -18.56 -3.05
C PHE A 199 -14.37 -18.91 -4.05
N TYR A 200 -14.06 -19.42 -5.24
CA TYR A 200 -15.03 -19.52 -6.34
C TYR A 200 -14.99 -20.82 -7.14
N ASN A 201 -13.83 -21.46 -7.32
CA ASN A 201 -13.71 -22.69 -8.11
C ASN A 201 -12.47 -23.52 -7.69
N ALA A 202 -12.68 -24.55 -6.86
CA ALA A 202 -11.63 -25.46 -6.37
C ALA A 202 -10.81 -26.16 -7.47
N SER A 203 -11.34 -26.25 -8.70
CA SER A 203 -10.65 -26.84 -9.85
C SER A 203 -9.86 -25.82 -10.69
N ALA A 204 -9.84 -24.53 -10.32
CA ALA A 204 -9.13 -23.50 -11.07
C ALA A 204 -7.60 -23.70 -10.98
N PRO A 205 -6.87 -23.86 -12.11
CA PRO A 205 -5.45 -24.20 -12.10
C PRO A 205 -4.52 -22.98 -11.93
N TYR A 206 -5.06 -21.78 -11.80
CA TYR A 206 -4.29 -20.52 -11.91
C TYR A 206 -3.58 -20.14 -10.61
N GLN A 207 -2.31 -19.71 -10.71
CA GLN A 207 -1.57 -19.07 -9.61
C GLN A 207 -2.05 -17.63 -9.37
N VAL A 208 -2.49 -16.93 -10.43
CA VAL A 208 -3.07 -15.58 -10.34
C VAL A 208 -4.31 -15.47 -11.23
N VAL A 209 -5.37 -14.79 -10.76
CA VAL A 209 -6.54 -14.42 -11.57
C VAL A 209 -6.69 -12.90 -11.66
N VAL A 210 -6.58 -12.39 -12.88
CA VAL A 210 -6.53 -10.95 -13.20
C VAL A 210 -7.86 -10.49 -13.79
N SER A 211 -8.28 -9.26 -13.47
CA SER A 211 -9.41 -8.59 -14.11
C SER A 211 -9.14 -7.10 -14.28
N VAL A 212 -9.64 -6.47 -15.33
CA VAL A 212 -9.55 -5.02 -15.53
C VAL A 212 -10.98 -4.44 -15.64
N ARG A 213 -11.18 -3.23 -15.10
CA ARG A 213 -12.42 -2.46 -15.28
C ARG A 213 -12.09 -1.01 -15.64
N ALA A 214 -12.94 -0.38 -16.44
CA ALA A 214 -12.91 1.05 -16.67
C ALA A 214 -13.39 1.82 -15.42
N VAL A 215 -12.92 3.05 -15.27
CA VAL A 215 -13.23 3.99 -14.19
C VAL A 215 -13.73 5.30 -14.85
N PRO A 216 -14.75 5.98 -14.30
CA PRO A 216 -15.64 5.54 -13.21
C PRO A 216 -16.71 4.53 -13.67
N SER A 217 -16.87 4.29 -14.97
CA SER A 217 -18.02 3.55 -15.55
C SER A 217 -18.17 2.09 -15.10
N GLY A 218 -17.16 1.48 -14.49
CA GLY A 218 -17.19 0.09 -14.02
C GLY A 218 -17.20 -0.96 -15.12
N ARG A 219 -17.25 -0.55 -16.40
CA ARG A 219 -17.29 -1.43 -17.58
C ARG A 219 -16.13 -2.40 -17.54
N ASP A 220 -16.42 -3.67 -17.78
CA ASP A 220 -15.45 -4.74 -17.90
C ASP A 220 -14.46 -4.47 -19.06
N LEU A 221 -13.18 -4.79 -18.88
CA LEU A 221 -12.10 -4.62 -19.86
C LEU A 221 -11.27 -5.91 -19.96
N ASP A 222 -10.74 -6.20 -21.15
CA ASP A 222 -9.84 -7.33 -21.37
C ASP A 222 -8.54 -7.17 -20.56
N PRO A 223 -8.16 -8.14 -19.71
CA PRO A 223 -6.87 -8.12 -19.02
C PRO A 223 -5.67 -8.53 -19.88
N MET A 224 -5.83 -9.23 -21.01
CA MET A 224 -4.70 -9.81 -21.76
C MET A 224 -3.63 -8.79 -22.20
N PRO A 225 -3.98 -7.58 -22.71
CA PRO A 225 -2.98 -6.59 -23.13
C PRO A 225 -2.07 -6.06 -22.01
N TYR A 226 -2.42 -6.31 -20.74
CA TYR A 226 -1.65 -5.90 -19.56
C TYR A 226 -0.75 -7.02 -19.01
N LEU A 227 -0.71 -8.17 -19.66
CA LEU A 227 0.00 -9.39 -19.21
C LEU A 227 0.99 -9.93 -20.25
N SER A 228 1.02 -9.38 -21.46
CA SER A 228 1.78 -9.87 -22.61
C SER A 228 3.21 -9.29 -22.73
N GLY A 229 3.83 -8.88 -21.62
CA GLY A 229 5.10 -8.15 -21.63
C GLY A 229 5.90 -8.19 -20.33
N GLY A 230 5.82 -9.30 -19.58
CA GLY A 230 6.56 -9.51 -18.33
C GLY A 230 6.94 -10.96 -18.11
#